data_AF-A0A6B1AV42-F1
#
_entry.id   AF-A0A6B1AV42-F1
#
_cell.length_a   1.000
_cell.length_b   1.000
_cell.length_c   1.000
_cell.angle_alpha   90.00
_cell.angle_beta   90.00
_cell.angle_gamma   90.00
#
_symmetry.space_group_name_H-M   'P 1'
#
loop_
_entity.id
_entity.type
_entity.pdbx_description
1 polymer ?
#
loop_
_entity_poly.entity_id
_entity_poly.type
_entity_poly.pdbx_seq_one_letter_code
_entity_poly.pdbx_strand_id
1 'polypeptide(L)'
;MRRLSRWAPSTRRARGVGTAPAVLEGSMIGDLEGPVAVVDECGRVQTCDRGWSFEWGVGIGDRWRVAHVDPGARRHRIDDAPVYETRLRVPTGDVVHRVAVANDGVSRVLVIEFENMSSDAVAVALVGRAHGVELQATRDAVTLGGQVWIQPERRAGGAVAVSGAQDPWAKIRRDPPTAAVSARGDEVAAGLVMALPHRQTVKFGVVIEGTALSRPPNPAEIASGWRAVTAEALTIDVADADLGVAWRRILGDLVVQAGSDDPRSAAEAVPILDIAGLDREADRARAVVVSSAESGLLTGSAAVAALRALASRELRIGRDSGLNELADVLAAGASDSLDRDTANQLARALEAGPPRVAADAERLAASVDPNVVYQPSTLAATAADRVLGTLIDDSRPDHIDLLPEIPPEWFSRPIDVRGFGTLWGRMSFSVRWHGHRPALLWERAGSHDNVELCCGGIDPSWSSVERQGETLLAEPDWAPHA
;
A
#
# COMPACT_ATOMS: atom_id res chain seq x y z
N MET A 1 -5.75 2.89 -29.37
CA MET A 1 -6.30 2.00 -28.33
C MET A 1 -7.38 2.75 -27.58
N ARG A 2 -8.63 2.29 -27.64
CA ARG A 2 -9.79 2.95 -27.03
C ARG A 2 -9.75 2.70 -25.51
N ARG A 3 -9.63 3.75 -24.71
CA ARG A 3 -9.83 3.69 -23.25
C ARG A 3 -11.24 3.16 -22.99
N LEU A 4 -11.33 1.99 -22.35
CA LEU A 4 -12.57 1.51 -21.76
C LEU A 4 -12.93 2.47 -20.61
N SER A 5 -14.21 2.82 -20.55
CA SER A 5 -14.76 3.84 -19.67
C SER A 5 -14.59 3.43 -18.21
N ARG A 6 -13.81 4.22 -17.46
CA ARG A 6 -13.87 4.23 -15.99
C ARG A 6 -15.32 4.43 -15.55
N TRP A 7 -15.76 3.62 -14.60
CA TRP A 7 -17.06 3.74 -13.97
C TRP A 7 -17.08 5.04 -13.14
N ALA A 8 -17.50 6.14 -13.76
CA ALA A 8 -17.71 7.42 -13.07
C ALA A 8 -19.22 7.65 -12.93
N PRO A 9 -19.84 7.46 -11.75
CA PRO A 9 -21.13 8.06 -11.51
C PRO A 9 -20.95 9.58 -11.62
N SER A 10 -21.79 10.22 -12.42
CA SER A 10 -21.71 11.64 -12.78
C SER A 10 -21.35 12.53 -11.58
N THR A 11 -20.19 13.19 -11.64
CA THR A 11 -19.79 14.19 -10.65
C THR A 11 -20.65 15.44 -10.83
N ARG A 12 -21.77 15.53 -10.10
CA ARG A 12 -22.31 16.84 -9.76
C ARG A 12 -21.34 17.49 -8.79
N ARG A 13 -20.64 18.54 -9.26
CA ARG A 13 -19.89 19.48 -8.42
C ARG A 13 -20.78 19.95 -7.26
N ALA A 14 -20.52 19.44 -6.06
CA ALA A 14 -20.90 20.13 -4.84
C ALA A 14 -19.94 21.32 -4.69
N ARG A 15 -20.42 22.53 -5.00
CA ARG A 15 -19.78 23.75 -4.50
C ARG A 15 -20.21 23.92 -3.04
N GLY A 16 -19.25 23.90 -2.13
CA GLY A 16 -19.45 24.23 -0.71
C GLY A 16 -18.16 24.05 0.07
N VAL A 17 -17.65 25.15 0.62
CA VAL A 17 -16.42 25.23 1.43
C VAL A 17 -16.56 24.42 2.73
N GLY A 18 -15.51 23.69 3.10
CA GLY A 18 -15.18 23.38 4.50
C GLY A 18 -15.57 22.00 5.03
N THR A 19 -14.71 21.01 4.80
CA THR A 19 -14.17 19.99 5.75
C THR A 19 -13.41 18.97 4.92
N ALA A 20 -12.15 18.66 5.28
CA ALA A 20 -11.44 17.54 4.67
C ALA A 20 -12.28 16.26 4.84
N PRO A 21 -12.43 15.40 3.81
CA PRO A 21 -13.20 14.18 3.94
C PRO A 21 -12.60 13.32 5.06
N ALA A 22 -13.41 12.97 6.07
CA ALA A 22 -12.96 12.19 7.24
C ALA A 22 -12.18 10.95 6.80
N VAL A 23 -10.95 10.75 7.26
CA VAL A 23 -10.08 9.62 6.84
C VAL A 23 -10.85 8.30 6.89
N LEU A 24 -10.79 7.50 5.82
CA LEU A 24 -11.36 6.15 5.82
C LEU A 24 -10.55 5.31 6.82
N GLU A 25 -11.16 4.93 7.94
CA GLU A 25 -10.52 4.06 8.93
C GLU A 25 -10.40 2.64 8.38
N GLY A 26 -9.17 2.12 8.32
CA GLY A 26 -8.90 0.76 7.88
C GLY A 26 -7.58 0.61 7.13
N SER A 27 -7.46 -0.49 6.40
CA SER A 27 -6.26 -0.85 5.64
C SER A 27 -6.59 -0.89 4.15
N MET A 28 -5.69 -0.35 3.33
CA MET A 28 -5.89 -0.23 1.88
C MET A 28 -5.87 -1.61 1.22
N ILE A 29 -6.75 -1.82 0.25
CA ILE A 29 -6.76 -2.99 -0.62
C ILE A 29 -6.72 -2.54 -2.08
N GLY A 30 -5.94 -3.23 -2.90
CA GLY A 30 -5.72 -2.88 -4.30
C GLY A 30 -4.95 -3.95 -5.04
N ASP A 31 -4.56 -3.62 -6.26
CA ASP A 31 -3.71 -4.40 -7.14
C ASP A 31 -2.59 -3.51 -7.70
N LEU A 32 -1.91 -3.96 -8.75
CA LEU A 32 -0.86 -3.20 -9.42
C LEU A 32 -1.37 -1.93 -10.13
N GLU A 33 -2.67 -1.85 -10.45
CA GLU A 33 -3.34 -0.70 -11.07
C GLU A 33 -3.87 0.29 -10.02
N GLY A 34 -3.50 0.12 -8.75
CA GLY A 34 -3.76 1.09 -7.71
C GLY A 34 -4.74 0.65 -6.63
N PRO A 35 -5.08 1.57 -5.71
CA PRO A 35 -6.04 1.30 -4.65
C PRO A 35 -7.45 1.10 -5.20
N VAL A 36 -8.20 0.18 -4.60
CA VAL A 36 -9.62 -0.07 -4.90
C VAL A 36 -10.51 0.40 -3.74
N ALA A 37 -10.14 0.02 -2.53
CA ALA A 37 -10.97 0.22 -1.35
C ALA A 37 -10.14 0.25 -0.07
N VAL A 38 -10.83 0.51 1.04
CA VAL A 38 -10.34 0.33 2.40
C VAL A 38 -11.16 -0.76 3.06
N VAL A 39 -10.49 -1.67 3.78
CA VAL A 39 -11.10 -2.70 4.61
C VAL A 39 -10.99 -2.26 6.06
N ASP A 40 -12.07 -2.28 6.83
CA ASP A 40 -12.03 -1.98 8.27
C ASP A 40 -11.73 -3.23 9.13
N GLU A 41 -11.67 -3.07 10.45
CA GLU A 41 -11.38 -4.17 11.40
C GLU A 41 -12.44 -5.29 11.43
N CYS A 42 -13.64 -5.00 10.93
CA CYS A 42 -14.75 -5.94 10.85
C CYS A 42 -14.90 -6.56 9.45
N GLY A 43 -13.96 -6.27 8.53
CA GLY A 43 -13.99 -6.78 7.16
C GLY A 43 -15.04 -6.10 6.28
N ARG A 44 -15.57 -4.94 6.69
CA ARG A 44 -16.38 -4.09 5.81
C ARG A 44 -15.44 -3.47 4.77
N VAL A 45 -15.92 -3.38 3.54
CA VAL A 45 -15.14 -2.82 2.43
C VAL A 45 -15.81 -1.54 1.96
N GLN A 46 -15.06 -0.45 1.81
CA GLN A 46 -15.56 0.84 1.31
C GLN A 46 -14.62 1.33 0.21
N THR A 47 -15.15 1.68 -0.96
CA THR A 47 -14.31 2.27 -2.00
C THR A 47 -13.65 3.57 -1.57
N CYS A 48 -12.47 3.85 -2.15
CA CYS A 48 -11.76 5.09 -1.90
C CYS A 48 -12.59 6.34 -2.26
N ASP A 49 -13.41 6.27 -3.30
CA ASP A 49 -14.32 7.35 -3.73
C ASP A 49 -15.63 7.43 -2.93
N ARG A 50 -15.86 6.48 -2.02
CA ARG A 50 -17.08 6.30 -1.23
C ARG A 50 -18.36 6.06 -2.04
N GLY A 51 -18.23 5.70 -3.32
CA GLY A 51 -19.37 5.40 -4.19
C GLY A 51 -20.19 4.22 -3.71
N TRP A 52 -19.55 3.21 -3.09
CA TRP A 52 -20.24 2.06 -2.53
C TRP A 52 -19.43 1.34 -1.44
N SER A 53 -20.14 0.51 -0.65
CA SER A 53 -19.56 -0.33 0.40
C SER A 53 -20.19 -1.71 0.48
N PHE A 54 -19.49 -2.63 1.13
CA PHE A 54 -19.97 -3.96 1.45
C PHE A 54 -19.85 -4.28 2.92
N GLU A 55 -20.91 -4.87 3.45
CA GLU A 55 -20.98 -5.45 4.78
C GLU A 55 -21.42 -6.91 4.70
N TRP A 56 -21.11 -7.68 5.73
CA TRP A 56 -21.38 -9.11 5.75
C TRP A 56 -21.83 -9.60 7.12
N GLY A 57 -22.41 -10.80 7.12
CA GLY A 57 -22.97 -11.42 8.32
C GLY A 57 -23.23 -12.90 8.13
N VAL A 58 -23.47 -13.58 9.25
CA VAL A 58 -23.63 -15.02 9.35
C VAL A 58 -24.94 -15.36 10.05
N GLY A 59 -25.75 -16.21 9.41
CA GLY A 59 -26.99 -16.76 9.94
C GLY A 59 -26.77 -18.16 10.51
N ILE A 60 -27.21 -18.41 11.75
CA ILE A 60 -27.15 -19.72 12.43
C ILE A 60 -28.48 -19.97 13.12
N GLY A 61 -29.18 -21.01 12.70
CA GLY A 61 -30.56 -21.24 13.12
C GLY A 61 -31.45 -20.05 12.75
N ASP A 62 -32.05 -19.42 13.75
CA ASP A 62 -32.95 -18.26 13.63
C ASP A 62 -32.25 -16.90 13.85
N ARG A 63 -30.93 -16.89 14.09
CA ARG A 63 -30.18 -15.68 14.46
C ARG A 63 -29.17 -15.27 13.40
N TRP A 64 -29.06 -13.97 13.19
CA TRP A 64 -28.03 -13.35 12.35
C TRP A 64 -27.06 -12.54 13.20
N ARG A 65 -25.77 -12.73 12.94
CA ARG A 65 -24.68 -11.88 13.44
C ARG A 65 -24.11 -11.07 12.28
N VAL A 66 -24.02 -9.75 12.42
CA VAL A 66 -23.46 -8.83 11.42
C VAL A 66 -22.09 -8.39 11.89
N ALA A 67 -21.06 -8.55 11.05
CA ALA A 67 -19.67 -8.49 11.49
C ALA A 67 -19.26 -7.16 12.15
N HIS A 68 -19.81 -6.03 11.68
CA HIS A 68 -19.50 -4.70 12.23
C HIS A 68 -20.43 -4.25 13.37
N VAL A 69 -21.45 -5.05 13.71
CA VAL A 69 -22.43 -4.76 14.78
C VAL A 69 -22.17 -5.67 15.98
N ASP A 70 -21.96 -6.96 15.70
CA ASP A 70 -21.75 -7.98 16.71
C ASP A 70 -20.27 -8.09 17.09
N PRO A 71 -19.94 -8.23 18.39
CA PRO A 71 -18.56 -8.39 18.81
C PRO A 71 -17.99 -9.74 18.39
N GLY A 72 -16.65 -9.79 18.26
CA GLY A 72 -15.91 -11.02 17.97
C GLY A 72 -15.40 -11.15 16.53
N ALA A 73 -15.50 -10.08 15.74
CA ALA A 73 -14.71 -9.92 14.54
C ALA A 73 -13.24 -9.66 14.90
N ARG A 74 -12.33 -10.33 14.20
CA ARG A 74 -10.88 -10.13 14.33
C ARG A 74 -10.24 -10.25 12.97
N ARG A 75 -9.43 -9.26 12.60
CA ARG A 75 -8.82 -9.16 11.29
C ARG A 75 -7.32 -9.40 11.34
N HIS A 76 -6.78 -9.96 10.27
CA HIS A 76 -5.36 -9.95 9.97
C HIS A 76 -5.11 -9.88 8.46
N ARG A 77 -3.88 -9.54 8.12
CA ARG A 77 -3.36 -9.51 6.76
C ARG A 77 -2.76 -10.89 6.42
N ILE A 78 -3.00 -11.40 5.22
CA ILE A 78 -2.51 -12.71 4.76
C ILE A 78 -1.16 -12.54 4.07
N ASP A 79 -0.15 -13.32 4.47
CA ASP A 79 1.21 -13.33 3.89
C ASP A 79 1.83 -11.93 3.72
N ASP A 80 1.51 -10.99 4.63
CA ASP A 80 1.87 -9.56 4.54
C ASP A 80 1.40 -8.84 3.24
N ALA A 81 0.68 -9.52 2.34
CA ALA A 81 0.09 -9.00 1.11
C ALA A 81 -1.17 -8.18 1.40
N PRO A 82 -1.61 -7.22 0.55
CA PRO A 82 -2.87 -6.49 0.70
C PRO A 82 -4.10 -7.40 0.46
N VAL A 83 -4.22 -8.44 1.26
CA VAL A 83 -5.26 -9.46 1.30
C VAL A 83 -5.62 -9.63 2.76
N TYR A 84 -6.92 -9.56 3.08
CA TYR A 84 -7.36 -9.49 4.47
C TYR A 84 -8.27 -10.65 4.82
N GLU A 85 -8.01 -11.27 5.96
CA GLU A 85 -8.85 -12.29 6.59
C GLU A 85 -9.53 -11.68 7.82
N THR A 86 -10.84 -11.78 7.90
CA THR A 86 -11.65 -11.42 9.08
C THR A 86 -12.37 -12.66 9.58
N ARG A 87 -12.15 -13.03 10.84
CA ARG A 87 -12.86 -14.14 11.49
C ARG A 87 -13.98 -13.59 12.37
N LEU A 88 -15.21 -14.05 12.16
CA LEU A 88 -16.33 -13.76 13.04
C LEU A 88 -16.62 -14.98 13.93
N ARG A 89 -16.56 -14.78 15.25
CA ARG A 89 -16.88 -15.82 16.23
C ARG A 89 -18.37 -16.16 16.21
N VAL A 90 -18.65 -17.45 16.07
CA VAL A 90 -19.98 -18.05 16.15
C VAL A 90 -20.02 -19.12 17.25
N PRO A 91 -21.20 -19.59 17.72
CA PRO A 91 -21.29 -20.47 18.88
C PRO A 91 -20.40 -21.72 18.82
N THR A 92 -20.26 -22.33 17.63
CA THR A 92 -19.56 -23.60 17.43
C THR A 92 -18.26 -23.49 16.63
N GLY A 93 -17.67 -22.29 16.55
CA GLY A 93 -16.39 -22.06 15.88
C GLY A 93 -16.30 -20.67 15.27
N ASP A 94 -15.77 -20.57 14.06
CA ASP A 94 -15.61 -19.30 13.35
C ASP A 94 -16.11 -19.40 11.91
N VAL A 95 -16.61 -18.29 11.38
CA VAL A 95 -16.74 -18.11 9.94
C VAL A 95 -15.68 -17.12 9.50
N VAL A 96 -14.93 -17.50 8.48
CA VAL A 96 -13.79 -16.74 7.99
C VAL A 96 -14.21 -16.05 6.70
N HIS A 97 -14.02 -14.74 6.64
CA HIS A 97 -14.20 -13.89 5.46
C HIS A 97 -12.81 -13.49 4.94
N ARG A 98 -12.51 -13.70 3.67
CA ARG A 98 -11.28 -13.26 3.03
C ARG A 98 -11.60 -12.35 1.85
N VAL A 99 -10.87 -11.24 1.73
CA VAL A 99 -11.05 -10.28 0.64
C VAL A 99 -9.71 -9.97 -0.03
N ALA A 100 -9.71 -10.01 -1.36
CA ALA A 100 -8.56 -9.76 -2.23
C ALA A 100 -9.02 -9.07 -3.53
N VAL A 101 -8.13 -8.35 -4.22
CA VAL A 101 -8.42 -7.84 -5.57
C VAL A 101 -7.80 -8.78 -6.60
N ALA A 102 -8.61 -9.21 -7.56
CA ALA A 102 -8.17 -9.93 -8.75
C ALA A 102 -8.25 -9.01 -9.97
N ASN A 103 -7.23 -9.09 -10.83
CA ASN A 103 -7.12 -8.30 -12.04
C ASN A 103 -6.63 -9.20 -13.18
N ASP A 104 -7.38 -9.24 -14.29
CA ASP A 104 -7.05 -10.03 -15.49
C ASP A 104 -6.51 -9.17 -16.65
N GLY A 105 -6.20 -7.91 -16.38
CA GLY A 105 -5.78 -6.88 -17.34
C GLY A 105 -6.94 -6.13 -18.00
N VAL A 106 -8.19 -6.58 -17.83
CA VAL A 106 -9.39 -5.93 -18.39
C VAL A 106 -10.43 -5.62 -17.32
N SER A 107 -10.56 -6.50 -16.34
CA SER A 107 -11.52 -6.42 -15.24
C SER A 107 -10.79 -6.40 -13.90
N ARG A 108 -11.30 -5.60 -12.98
CA ARG A 108 -10.88 -5.55 -11.57
C ARG A 108 -12.04 -6.00 -10.71
N VAL A 109 -11.84 -7.04 -9.92
CA VAL A 109 -12.89 -7.68 -9.13
C VAL A 109 -12.40 -7.90 -7.71
N LEU A 110 -13.16 -7.45 -6.72
CA LEU A 110 -12.96 -7.88 -5.34
C LEU A 110 -13.48 -9.32 -5.21
N VAL A 111 -12.58 -10.24 -4.92
CA VAL A 111 -12.93 -11.62 -4.58
C VAL A 111 -13.14 -11.71 -3.09
N ILE A 112 -14.39 -12.00 -2.70
CA ILE A 112 -14.80 -12.20 -1.32
C ILE A 112 -15.10 -13.68 -1.12
N GLU A 113 -14.30 -14.36 -0.30
CA GLU A 113 -14.48 -15.77 0.05
C GLU A 113 -14.95 -15.91 1.49
N PHE A 114 -15.92 -16.80 1.73
CA PHE A 114 -16.29 -17.24 3.07
C PHE A 114 -15.95 -18.71 3.26
N GLU A 115 -15.42 -19.07 4.42
CA GLU A 115 -15.13 -20.44 4.85
C GLU A 115 -15.82 -20.72 6.19
N ASN A 116 -16.52 -21.85 6.30
CA ASN A 116 -17.15 -22.27 7.54
C ASN A 116 -16.24 -23.22 8.34
N MET A 117 -15.62 -22.66 9.38
CA MET A 117 -14.82 -23.39 10.37
C MET A 117 -15.58 -23.69 11.66
N SER A 118 -16.91 -23.49 11.68
CA SER A 118 -17.80 -23.91 12.76
C SER A 118 -18.37 -25.30 12.51
N SER A 119 -18.77 -26.04 13.53
CA SER A 119 -19.35 -27.38 13.34
C SER A 119 -20.78 -27.36 12.76
N ASP A 120 -21.49 -26.24 12.83
CA ASP A 120 -22.84 -26.11 12.31
C ASP A 120 -22.84 -25.70 10.83
N ALA A 121 -23.88 -26.09 10.09
CA ALA A 121 -24.16 -25.47 8.80
C ALA A 121 -24.67 -24.03 9.03
N VAL A 122 -24.14 -23.08 8.28
CA VAL A 122 -24.49 -21.66 8.44
C VAL A 122 -24.96 -21.07 7.11
N ALA A 123 -25.57 -19.89 7.16
CA ALA A 123 -25.76 -19.04 6.00
C ALA A 123 -24.81 -17.84 6.10
N VAL A 124 -24.34 -17.33 4.97
CA VAL A 124 -23.60 -16.07 4.88
C VAL A 124 -24.33 -15.10 3.99
N ALA A 125 -24.28 -13.81 4.33
CA ALA A 125 -24.83 -12.74 3.51
C ALA A 125 -23.76 -11.72 3.18
N LEU A 126 -23.71 -11.30 1.91
CA LEU A 126 -22.96 -10.14 1.46
C LEU A 126 -23.95 -9.07 1.02
N VAL A 127 -23.86 -7.89 1.62
CA VAL A 127 -24.75 -6.75 1.35
C VAL A 127 -23.93 -5.58 0.84
N GLY A 128 -24.22 -5.12 -0.37
CA GLY A 128 -23.68 -3.89 -0.94
C GLY A 128 -24.61 -2.70 -0.71
N ARG A 129 -24.02 -1.53 -0.45
CA ARG A 129 -24.69 -0.22 -0.41
C ARG A 129 -24.11 0.70 -1.46
N ALA A 130 -24.95 1.46 -2.14
CA ALA A 130 -24.56 2.41 -3.18
C ALA A 130 -25.49 3.63 -3.22
N HIS A 131 -25.05 4.69 -3.90
CA HIS A 131 -25.83 5.94 -4.05
C HIS A 131 -26.30 6.18 -5.49
N GLY A 132 -27.51 6.73 -5.63
CA GLY A 132 -27.95 7.42 -6.84
C GLY A 132 -28.21 6.56 -8.10
N VAL A 133 -28.53 5.27 -7.95
CA VAL A 133 -28.71 4.35 -9.10
C VAL A 133 -29.85 3.35 -8.84
N GLU A 134 -30.48 2.85 -9.90
CA GLU A 134 -31.40 1.72 -9.84
C GLU A 134 -30.65 0.40 -9.59
N LEU A 135 -31.19 -0.39 -8.68
CA LEU A 135 -30.63 -1.67 -8.28
C LEU A 135 -31.63 -2.79 -8.52
N GLN A 136 -31.15 -3.93 -9.01
CA GLN A 136 -31.91 -5.18 -9.06
C GLN A 136 -31.09 -6.32 -8.45
N ALA A 137 -31.72 -7.09 -7.57
CA ALA A 137 -31.13 -8.28 -6.99
C ALA A 137 -31.93 -9.52 -7.39
N THR A 138 -31.21 -10.51 -7.91
CA THR A 138 -31.72 -11.85 -8.20
C THR A 138 -30.86 -12.86 -7.46
N ARG A 139 -31.26 -14.14 -7.45
CA ARG A 139 -30.42 -15.20 -6.86
C ARG A 139 -29.13 -15.45 -7.65
N ASP A 140 -29.03 -14.96 -8.88
CA ASP A 140 -27.91 -15.20 -9.77
C ASP A 140 -26.91 -14.03 -9.82
N ALA A 141 -27.36 -12.80 -9.50
CA ALA A 141 -26.52 -11.60 -9.43
C ALA A 141 -27.27 -10.42 -8.79
N VAL A 142 -26.50 -9.43 -8.31
CA VAL A 142 -26.98 -8.05 -8.07
C VAL A 142 -26.47 -7.18 -9.20
N THR A 143 -27.36 -6.40 -9.83
CA THR A 143 -27.01 -5.40 -10.83
C THR A 143 -27.25 -3.99 -10.30
N LEU A 144 -26.36 -3.07 -10.69
CA LEU A 144 -26.41 -1.66 -10.36
C LEU A 144 -26.33 -0.87 -11.68
N GLY A 145 -27.38 -0.12 -12.00
CA GLY A 145 -27.49 0.58 -13.29
C GLY A 145 -27.52 -0.37 -14.50
N GLY A 146 -28.04 -1.58 -14.31
CA GLY A 146 -28.11 -2.63 -15.33
C GLY A 146 -26.81 -3.39 -15.57
N GLN A 147 -25.72 -3.04 -14.89
CA GLN A 147 -24.44 -3.77 -14.95
C GLN A 147 -24.31 -4.72 -13.76
N VAL A 148 -23.67 -5.88 -13.94
CA VAL A 148 -23.40 -6.81 -12.84
C VAL A 148 -22.47 -6.15 -11.83
N TRP A 149 -22.88 -6.16 -10.57
CA TRP A 149 -22.14 -5.58 -9.46
C TRP A 149 -21.66 -6.65 -8.48
N ILE A 150 -22.56 -7.55 -8.03
CA ILE A 150 -22.21 -8.69 -7.17
C ILE A 150 -22.59 -9.98 -7.89
N GLN A 151 -21.60 -10.84 -8.11
CA GLN A 151 -21.76 -12.15 -8.73
C GLN A 151 -21.42 -13.25 -7.71
N PRO A 152 -22.37 -14.05 -7.22
CA PRO A 152 -22.06 -15.20 -6.41
C PRO A 152 -21.48 -16.32 -7.30
N GLU A 153 -20.60 -17.15 -6.73
CA GLU A 153 -20.02 -18.32 -7.40
C GLU A 153 -21.07 -19.35 -7.84
N ARG A 154 -22.18 -19.41 -7.09
CA ARG A 154 -23.33 -20.26 -7.37
C ARG A 154 -24.62 -19.55 -7.00
N ARG A 155 -25.74 -20.06 -7.50
CA ARG A 155 -27.07 -19.49 -7.22
C ARG A 155 -27.31 -19.35 -5.71
N ALA A 156 -27.61 -18.14 -5.27
CA ALA A 156 -27.91 -17.82 -3.88
C ALA A 156 -29.24 -18.43 -3.42
N GLY A 157 -29.40 -18.60 -2.10
CA GLY A 157 -30.65 -19.05 -1.48
C GLY A 157 -31.74 -17.99 -1.55
N GLY A 158 -31.38 -16.71 -1.38
CA GLY A 158 -32.30 -15.58 -1.48
C GLY A 158 -31.57 -14.27 -1.78
N ALA A 159 -32.34 -13.26 -2.16
CA ALA A 159 -31.84 -11.93 -2.50
C ALA A 159 -32.66 -10.85 -1.79
N VAL A 160 -32.03 -9.73 -1.45
CA VAL A 160 -32.71 -8.58 -0.84
C VAL A 160 -32.36 -7.30 -1.61
N ALA A 161 -33.32 -6.39 -1.68
CA ALA A 161 -33.13 -5.01 -2.15
C ALA A 161 -33.96 -4.05 -1.30
N VAL A 162 -33.38 -2.91 -0.95
CA VAL A 162 -33.99 -1.84 -0.14
C VAL A 162 -33.54 -0.47 -0.64
N SER A 163 -34.32 0.57 -0.34
CA SER A 163 -33.95 1.96 -0.62
C SER A 163 -34.23 2.88 0.57
N GLY A 164 -33.50 4.00 0.61
CA GLY A 164 -33.57 5.00 1.68
C GLY A 164 -33.17 4.40 3.03
N ALA A 165 -33.88 4.79 4.10
CA ALA A 165 -33.56 4.39 5.48
C ALA A 165 -33.94 2.94 5.83
N GLN A 166 -34.32 2.11 4.86
CA GLN A 166 -34.69 0.71 5.12
C GLN A 166 -33.45 -0.13 5.43
N ASP A 167 -33.49 -0.90 6.53
CA ASP A 167 -32.42 -1.83 6.89
C ASP A 167 -32.48 -3.13 6.06
N PRO A 168 -31.47 -3.45 5.23
CA PRO A 168 -31.42 -4.73 4.51
C PRO A 168 -31.34 -5.93 5.46
N TRP A 169 -30.71 -5.79 6.63
CA TRP A 169 -30.58 -6.87 7.61
C TRP A 169 -31.92 -7.24 8.24
N ALA A 170 -32.83 -6.27 8.43
CA ALA A 170 -34.19 -6.53 8.85
C ALA A 170 -34.96 -7.42 7.87
N LYS A 171 -34.71 -7.29 6.55
CA LYS A 171 -35.28 -8.19 5.53
C LYS A 171 -34.61 -9.56 5.55
N ILE A 172 -33.28 -9.62 5.64
CA ILE A 172 -32.53 -10.89 5.70
C ILE A 172 -32.97 -11.74 6.90
N ARG A 173 -33.21 -11.13 8.06
CA ARG A 173 -33.70 -11.81 9.27
C ARG A 173 -35.11 -12.39 9.14
N ARG A 174 -35.92 -11.91 8.17
CA ARG A 174 -37.31 -12.35 7.93
C ARG A 174 -37.42 -13.39 6.82
N ASP A 175 -36.31 -14.04 6.47
CA ASP A 175 -36.14 -14.93 5.32
C ASP A 175 -36.11 -14.17 3.97
N PRO A 176 -34.96 -14.13 3.28
CA PRO A 176 -34.81 -13.36 2.04
C PRO A 176 -35.65 -13.98 0.89
N PRO A 177 -36.38 -13.17 0.11
CA PRO A 177 -37.18 -13.69 -0.99
C PRO A 177 -36.35 -14.38 -2.07
N THR A 178 -36.95 -15.36 -2.73
CA THR A 178 -36.33 -16.12 -3.84
C THR A 178 -36.61 -15.52 -5.22
N ALA A 179 -37.62 -14.65 -5.32
CA ALA A 179 -37.97 -13.89 -6.50
C ALA A 179 -37.03 -12.68 -6.70
N ALA A 180 -36.98 -12.17 -7.93
CA ALA A 180 -36.24 -10.94 -8.22
C ALA A 180 -36.85 -9.76 -7.45
N VAL A 181 -35.98 -8.91 -6.89
CA VAL A 181 -36.37 -7.71 -6.15
C VAL A 181 -35.59 -6.51 -6.67
N SER A 182 -36.22 -5.35 -6.72
CA SER A 182 -35.60 -4.11 -7.19
C SER A 182 -35.80 -3.00 -6.17
N ALA A 183 -34.86 -2.06 -6.16
CA ALA A 183 -34.93 -0.86 -5.35
C ALA A 183 -34.40 0.34 -6.12
N ARG A 184 -34.99 1.51 -5.83
CA ARG A 184 -34.58 2.79 -6.41
C ARG A 184 -34.67 3.87 -5.35
N GLY A 185 -33.66 4.73 -5.30
CA GLY A 185 -33.57 5.84 -4.36
C GLY A 185 -32.18 6.46 -4.37
N ASP A 186 -31.99 7.50 -3.54
CA ASP A 186 -30.70 8.16 -3.40
C ASP A 186 -29.68 7.29 -2.67
N GLU A 187 -30.14 6.44 -1.76
CA GLU A 187 -29.39 5.34 -1.16
C GLU A 187 -30.13 4.03 -1.45
N VAL A 188 -29.38 3.04 -1.93
CA VAL A 188 -29.88 1.68 -2.21
C VAL A 188 -28.96 0.66 -1.58
N ALA A 189 -29.53 -0.45 -1.11
CA ALA A 189 -28.75 -1.58 -0.65
C ALA A 189 -29.33 -2.90 -1.14
N ALA A 190 -28.47 -3.87 -1.38
CA ALA A 190 -28.86 -5.21 -1.77
C ALA A 190 -27.86 -6.26 -1.35
N GLY A 191 -28.35 -7.47 -1.18
CA GLY A 191 -27.48 -8.56 -0.79
C GLY A 191 -27.98 -9.90 -1.23
N LEU A 192 -27.07 -10.86 -1.16
CA LEU A 192 -27.29 -12.25 -1.52
C LEU A 192 -26.98 -13.11 -0.30
N VAL A 193 -27.83 -14.11 -0.06
CA VAL A 193 -27.67 -15.06 1.05
C VAL A 193 -27.33 -16.43 0.51
N MET A 194 -26.21 -17.01 0.96
CA MET A 194 -25.72 -18.31 0.52
C MET A 194 -25.60 -19.30 1.69
N ALA A 195 -26.02 -20.53 1.46
CA ALA A 195 -25.75 -21.63 2.39
C ALA A 195 -24.27 -22.01 2.35
N LEU A 196 -23.70 -22.18 3.54
CA LEU A 196 -22.29 -22.51 3.75
C LEU A 196 -22.17 -23.69 4.73
N PRO A 197 -22.16 -24.93 4.21
CA PRO A 197 -22.00 -26.13 5.03
C PRO A 197 -20.64 -26.17 5.75
N HIS A 198 -20.53 -27.02 6.78
CA HIS A 198 -19.28 -27.22 7.53
C HIS A 198 -18.11 -27.60 6.60
N ARG A 199 -16.95 -26.97 6.79
CA ARG A 199 -15.71 -27.17 5.99
C ARG A 199 -15.88 -26.87 4.50
N GLN A 200 -16.86 -26.06 4.14
CA GLN A 200 -17.05 -25.59 2.76
C GLN A 200 -16.72 -24.12 2.63
N THR A 201 -16.48 -23.71 1.39
CA THR A 201 -16.30 -22.32 1.00
C THR A 201 -17.37 -21.86 0.01
N VAL A 202 -17.54 -20.53 -0.06
CA VAL A 202 -18.30 -19.83 -1.09
C VAL A 202 -17.58 -18.56 -1.50
N LYS A 203 -17.68 -18.17 -2.77
CA LYS A 203 -17.16 -16.88 -3.24
C LYS A 203 -18.24 -15.94 -3.78
N PHE A 204 -17.95 -14.66 -3.68
CA PHE A 204 -18.60 -13.58 -4.39
C PHE A 204 -17.53 -12.79 -5.14
N GLY A 205 -17.77 -12.49 -6.42
CA GLY A 205 -17.02 -11.50 -7.17
C GLY A 205 -17.79 -10.19 -7.17
N VAL A 206 -17.18 -9.13 -6.65
CA VAL A 206 -17.70 -7.77 -6.83
C VAL A 206 -16.94 -7.09 -7.95
N VAL A 207 -17.66 -6.69 -8.99
CA VAL A 207 -17.08 -6.00 -10.15
C VAL A 207 -16.81 -4.53 -9.81
N ILE A 208 -15.55 -4.13 -9.94
CA ILE A 208 -15.06 -2.76 -9.76
C ILE A 208 -14.94 -2.08 -11.11
N GLU A 209 -14.28 -2.78 -12.04
CA GLU A 209 -14.06 -2.36 -13.40
C GLU A 209 -14.21 -3.58 -14.32
N GLY A 210 -14.72 -3.36 -15.54
CA GLY A 210 -14.91 -4.43 -16.51
C GLY A 210 -16.10 -5.33 -16.17
N THR A 211 -15.87 -6.64 -16.12
CA THR A 211 -16.92 -7.66 -15.97
C THR A 211 -16.58 -8.68 -14.89
N ALA A 212 -17.57 -9.47 -14.46
CA ALA A 212 -17.34 -10.55 -13.51
C ALA A 212 -16.38 -11.61 -14.10
N LEU A 213 -15.45 -12.09 -13.26
CA LEU A 213 -14.53 -13.15 -13.65
C LEU A 213 -15.24 -14.51 -13.67
N SER A 214 -15.09 -15.26 -14.76
CA SER A 214 -15.64 -16.61 -14.88
C SER A 214 -15.06 -17.59 -13.86
N ARG A 215 -13.79 -17.39 -13.47
CA ARG A 215 -13.09 -18.20 -12.46
C ARG A 215 -12.19 -17.29 -11.61
N PRO A 216 -12.73 -16.66 -10.55
CA PRO A 216 -11.92 -15.81 -9.70
C PRO A 216 -10.89 -16.65 -8.93
N PRO A 217 -9.60 -16.25 -8.90
CA PRO A 217 -8.60 -16.91 -8.08
C PRO A 217 -9.01 -16.84 -6.60
N ASN A 218 -8.58 -17.81 -5.80
CA ASN A 218 -8.81 -17.72 -4.35
C ASN A 218 -7.87 -16.67 -3.71
N PRO A 219 -8.24 -16.10 -2.54
CA PRO A 219 -7.40 -15.10 -1.86
C PRO A 219 -5.97 -15.57 -1.55
N ALA A 220 -5.73 -16.85 -1.30
CA ALA A 220 -4.39 -17.38 -1.06
C ALA A 220 -3.51 -17.42 -2.33
N GLU A 221 -4.10 -17.71 -3.50
CA GLU A 221 -3.43 -17.59 -4.80
C GLU A 221 -3.01 -16.14 -5.07
N ILE A 222 -3.90 -15.18 -4.76
CA ILE A 222 -3.60 -13.74 -4.91
C ILE A 222 -2.47 -13.33 -3.96
N ALA A 223 -2.52 -13.76 -2.68
CA ALA A 223 -1.44 -13.51 -1.71
C ALA A 223 -0.10 -14.11 -2.17
N SER A 224 -0.12 -15.31 -2.77
CA SER A 224 1.09 -15.90 -3.37
C SER A 224 1.62 -15.10 -4.56
N GLY A 225 0.75 -14.48 -5.36
CA GLY A 225 1.14 -13.57 -6.43
C GLY A 225 1.87 -12.33 -5.91
N TRP A 226 1.40 -11.76 -4.80
CA TRP A 226 2.08 -10.64 -4.12
C TRP A 226 3.48 -10.97 -3.62
N ARG A 227 3.69 -12.21 -3.14
CA ARG A 227 5.04 -12.68 -2.77
C ARG A 227 6.00 -12.67 -3.97
N ALA A 228 5.51 -12.96 -5.18
CA ALA A 228 6.34 -12.90 -6.38
C ALA A 228 6.68 -11.45 -6.78
N VAL A 229 5.74 -10.51 -6.60
CA VAL A 229 5.95 -9.08 -6.88
C VAL A 229 7.05 -8.49 -5.99
N THR A 230 7.11 -8.92 -4.72
CA THR A 230 8.03 -8.39 -3.71
C THR A 230 9.26 -9.28 -3.46
N ALA A 231 9.45 -10.33 -4.26
CA ALA A 231 10.45 -11.37 -4.00
C ALA A 231 11.90 -10.85 -3.97
N GLU A 232 12.22 -9.88 -4.83
CA GLU A 232 13.56 -9.31 -4.99
C GLU A 232 13.73 -8.00 -4.19
N ALA A 233 12.76 -7.66 -3.35
CA ALA A 233 12.80 -6.42 -2.58
C ALA A 233 13.86 -6.49 -1.47
N LEU A 234 14.28 -5.31 -1.01
CA LEU A 234 15.06 -5.12 0.22
C LEU A 234 14.50 -5.99 1.35
N THR A 235 15.37 -6.79 1.96
CA THR A 235 15.03 -7.61 3.14
C THR A 235 15.66 -7.04 4.39
N ILE A 236 14.89 -7.03 5.47
CA ILE A 236 15.27 -6.50 6.78
C ILE A 236 14.94 -7.58 7.81
N ASP A 237 15.98 -8.13 8.45
CA ASP A 237 15.89 -9.04 9.57
C ASP A 237 16.65 -8.42 10.75
N VAL A 238 15.90 -7.93 11.74
CA VAL A 238 16.42 -7.26 12.93
C VAL A 238 15.77 -7.86 14.17
N ALA A 239 16.31 -7.57 15.35
CA ALA A 239 15.78 -8.06 16.61
C ALA A 239 14.30 -7.72 16.84
N ASP A 240 13.88 -6.56 16.33
CA ASP A 240 12.49 -6.14 16.31
C ASP A 240 11.74 -6.87 15.18
N ALA A 241 11.11 -8.00 15.54
CA ALA A 241 10.30 -8.78 14.62
C ALA A 241 9.12 -7.96 14.04
N ASP A 242 8.61 -6.97 14.78
CA ASP A 242 7.51 -6.12 14.32
C ASP A 242 7.99 -5.17 13.22
N LEU A 243 9.25 -4.71 13.26
CA LEU A 243 9.84 -3.87 12.20
C LEU A 243 9.96 -4.62 10.86
N GLY A 244 10.48 -5.86 10.89
CA GLY A 244 10.58 -6.68 9.67
C GLY A 244 9.21 -7.04 9.08
N VAL A 245 8.23 -7.34 9.93
CA VAL A 245 6.83 -7.56 9.51
C VAL A 245 6.22 -6.26 8.96
N ALA A 246 6.43 -5.13 9.62
CA ALA A 246 5.94 -3.83 9.17
C ALA A 246 6.50 -3.50 7.78
N TRP A 247 7.79 -3.69 7.55
CA TRP A 247 8.41 -3.46 6.25
C TRP A 247 7.77 -4.29 5.12
N ARG A 248 7.60 -5.60 5.33
CA ARG A 248 6.96 -6.47 4.32
C ARG A 248 5.54 -6.03 3.98
N ARG A 249 4.79 -5.55 4.97
CA ARG A 249 3.43 -5.02 4.79
C ARG A 249 3.44 -3.69 4.03
N ILE A 250 4.36 -2.79 4.39
CA ILE A 250 4.57 -1.49 3.75
C ILE A 250 4.88 -1.67 2.25
N LEU A 251 5.69 -2.66 1.88
CA LEU A 251 5.99 -2.94 0.47
C LEU A 251 4.72 -3.17 -0.37
N GLY A 252 3.79 -4.00 0.12
CA GLY A 252 2.52 -4.22 -0.56
C GLY A 252 1.71 -2.93 -0.72
N ASP A 253 1.72 -2.08 0.31
CA ASP A 253 0.99 -0.80 0.30
C ASP A 253 1.63 0.21 -0.67
N LEU A 254 2.95 0.28 -0.74
CA LEU A 254 3.70 1.13 -1.68
C LEU A 254 3.49 0.70 -3.13
N VAL A 255 3.44 -0.60 -3.40
CA VAL A 255 3.17 -1.11 -4.76
C VAL A 255 1.75 -0.79 -5.21
N VAL A 256 0.77 -0.90 -4.30
CA VAL A 256 -0.61 -0.41 -4.56
C VAL A 256 -0.59 1.11 -4.76
N GLN A 257 0.13 1.85 -3.92
CA GLN A 257 0.27 3.31 -4.02
C GLN A 257 0.87 3.75 -5.37
N ALA A 258 1.84 2.99 -5.89
CA ALA A 258 2.48 3.24 -7.17
C ALA A 258 1.53 3.11 -8.39
N GLY A 259 0.41 2.40 -8.24
CA GLY A 259 -0.65 2.35 -9.26
C GLY A 259 -1.71 3.45 -9.11
N SER A 260 -1.58 4.34 -8.11
CA SER A 260 -2.56 5.39 -7.85
C SER A 260 -2.65 6.41 -8.98
N ASP A 261 -3.88 6.87 -9.26
CA ASP A 261 -4.12 8.01 -10.15
C ASP A 261 -3.83 9.36 -9.49
N ASP A 262 -3.74 9.41 -8.16
CA ASP A 262 -3.26 10.60 -7.47
C ASP A 262 -1.73 10.71 -7.64
N PRO A 263 -1.24 11.71 -8.39
CA PRO A 263 0.19 11.78 -8.72
C PRO A 263 1.07 12.07 -7.52
N ARG A 264 0.57 12.74 -6.47
CA ARG A 264 1.34 12.94 -5.24
C ARG A 264 1.56 11.61 -4.53
N SER A 265 0.49 10.85 -4.34
CA SER A 265 0.55 9.50 -3.78
C SER A 265 1.48 8.61 -4.60
N ALA A 266 1.36 8.57 -5.93
CA ALA A 266 2.30 7.81 -6.77
C ALA A 266 3.76 8.27 -6.59
N ALA A 267 4.02 9.59 -6.60
CA ALA A 267 5.36 10.16 -6.43
C ALA A 267 6.00 9.80 -5.08
N GLU A 268 5.24 9.83 -4.00
CA GLU A 268 5.74 9.50 -2.65
C GLU A 268 6.21 8.04 -2.53
N ALA A 269 5.66 7.12 -3.32
CA ALA A 269 6.10 5.72 -3.31
C ALA A 269 7.46 5.51 -4.01
N VAL A 270 7.79 6.38 -4.98
CA VAL A 270 8.90 6.16 -5.91
C VAL A 270 10.27 6.04 -5.24
N PRO A 271 10.72 6.99 -4.39
CA PRO A 271 12.05 6.90 -3.80
C PRO A 271 12.23 5.65 -2.94
N ILE A 272 11.17 5.26 -2.25
CA ILE A 272 11.17 4.09 -1.38
C ILE A 272 11.21 2.80 -2.18
N LEU A 273 10.47 2.73 -3.30
CA LEU A 273 10.51 1.57 -4.19
C LEU A 273 11.89 1.43 -4.86
N ASP A 274 12.57 2.52 -5.21
CA ASP A 274 13.96 2.47 -5.69
C ASP A 274 14.91 1.95 -4.60
N ILE A 275 14.79 2.43 -3.36
CA ILE A 275 15.56 1.91 -2.21
C ILE A 275 15.29 0.42 -2.02
N ALA A 276 14.02 0.01 -2.13
CA ALA A 276 13.60 -1.38 -2.01
C ALA A 276 14.03 -2.25 -3.20
N GLY A 277 14.46 -1.66 -4.31
CA GLY A 277 14.79 -2.38 -5.54
C GLY A 277 13.62 -2.84 -6.41
N LEU A 278 12.45 -2.25 -6.19
CA LEU A 278 11.24 -2.50 -6.98
C LEU A 278 11.15 -1.49 -8.13
N ASP A 279 12.17 -1.51 -8.99
CA ASP A 279 12.39 -0.50 -10.03
C ASP A 279 11.23 -0.43 -11.04
N ARG A 280 10.58 -1.57 -11.33
CA ARG A 280 9.45 -1.64 -12.26
C ARG A 280 8.23 -0.93 -11.70
N GLU A 281 7.96 -1.13 -10.42
CA GLU A 281 6.85 -0.49 -9.70
C GLU A 281 7.12 1.01 -9.53
N ALA A 282 8.37 1.39 -9.25
CA ALA A 282 8.80 2.79 -9.21
C ALA A 282 8.64 3.48 -10.58
N ASP A 283 9.00 2.80 -11.68
CA ASP A 283 8.85 3.32 -13.04
C ASP A 283 7.38 3.48 -13.46
N ARG A 284 6.50 2.56 -13.04
CA ARG A 284 5.05 2.71 -13.23
C ARG A 284 4.53 3.97 -12.55
N ALA A 285 4.91 4.22 -11.30
CA ALA A 285 4.52 5.42 -10.58
C ALA A 285 5.09 6.69 -11.23
N ARG A 286 6.36 6.67 -11.67
CA ARG A 286 6.97 7.80 -12.40
C ARG A 286 6.22 8.15 -13.68
N ALA A 287 5.65 7.19 -14.39
CA ALA A 287 4.84 7.49 -15.58
C ALA A 287 3.62 8.36 -15.26
N VAL A 288 2.97 8.15 -14.10
CA VAL A 288 1.86 9.00 -13.60
C VAL A 288 2.37 10.40 -13.27
N VAL A 289 3.52 10.48 -12.61
CA VAL A 289 4.17 11.75 -12.23
C VAL A 289 4.52 12.59 -13.46
N VAL A 290 5.21 11.99 -14.44
CA VAL A 290 5.61 12.66 -15.69
C VAL A 290 4.39 13.20 -16.43
N SER A 291 3.36 12.36 -16.64
CA SER A 291 2.13 12.80 -17.32
C SER A 291 1.42 13.97 -16.61
N SER A 292 1.46 13.99 -15.27
CA SER A 292 0.86 15.05 -14.47
C SER A 292 1.71 16.33 -14.46
N ALA A 293 3.03 16.19 -14.47
CA ALA A 293 3.98 17.30 -14.56
C ALA A 293 3.87 18.01 -15.92
N GLU A 294 3.83 17.26 -17.02
CA GLU A 294 3.63 17.79 -18.39
C GLU A 294 2.30 18.54 -18.54
N SER A 295 1.28 18.14 -17.76
CA SER A 295 -0.02 18.81 -17.73
C SER A 295 -0.03 20.08 -16.87
N GLY A 296 1.07 20.41 -16.17
CA GLY A 296 1.19 21.58 -15.30
C GLY A 296 0.31 21.52 -14.05
N LEU A 297 -0.08 20.33 -13.60
CA LEU A 297 -1.05 20.14 -12.50
C LEU A 297 -0.39 20.01 -11.12
N LEU A 298 0.92 19.87 -11.05
CA LEU A 298 1.66 19.61 -9.81
C LEU A 298 2.13 20.93 -9.20
N THR A 299 1.69 21.21 -7.97
CA THR A 299 2.08 22.41 -7.22
C THR A 299 2.33 22.09 -5.74
N GLY A 300 3.06 22.98 -5.05
CA GLY A 300 3.42 22.85 -3.65
C GLY A 300 4.07 21.51 -3.34
N SER A 301 3.66 20.88 -2.25
CA SER A 301 4.15 19.55 -1.83
C SER A 301 4.02 18.43 -2.89
N ALA A 302 3.06 18.50 -3.83
CA ALA A 302 2.97 17.50 -4.90
C ALA A 302 4.10 17.65 -5.93
N ALA A 303 4.53 18.89 -6.20
CA ALA A 303 5.69 19.15 -7.05
C ALA A 303 7.00 18.75 -6.36
N VAL A 304 7.11 18.93 -5.03
CA VAL A 304 8.25 18.43 -4.24
C VAL A 304 8.34 16.91 -4.30
N ALA A 305 7.22 16.21 -4.09
CA ALA A 305 7.16 14.75 -4.21
C ALA A 305 7.62 14.29 -5.60
N ALA A 306 7.18 14.99 -6.67
CA ALA A 306 7.58 14.69 -8.03
C ALA A 306 9.08 14.90 -8.28
N LEU A 307 9.68 15.98 -7.76
CA LEU A 307 11.13 16.19 -7.83
C LEU A 307 11.90 15.04 -7.19
N ARG A 308 11.50 14.62 -5.97
CA ARG A 308 12.10 13.48 -5.27
C ARG A 308 11.96 12.19 -6.07
N ALA A 309 10.78 11.94 -6.65
CA ALA A 309 10.49 10.75 -7.46
C ALA A 309 11.38 10.67 -8.71
N LEU A 310 11.58 11.78 -9.41
CA LEU A 310 12.43 11.84 -10.60
C LEU A 310 13.92 11.74 -10.22
N ALA A 311 14.37 12.55 -9.26
CA ALA A 311 15.76 12.55 -8.80
C ALA A 311 16.23 11.19 -8.26
N SER A 312 15.34 10.45 -7.59
CA SER A 312 15.69 9.14 -7.03
C SER A 312 16.21 8.14 -8.06
N ARG A 313 15.66 8.10 -9.29
CA ARG A 313 16.10 7.14 -10.30
C ARG A 313 17.51 7.42 -10.78
N GLU A 314 17.78 8.71 -11.02
CA GLU A 314 19.06 9.18 -11.52
C GLU A 314 20.13 8.90 -10.47
N LEU A 315 19.80 9.16 -9.20
CA LEU A 315 20.69 8.92 -8.07
C LEU A 315 20.92 7.43 -7.75
N ARG A 316 19.86 6.61 -7.65
CA ARG A 316 19.97 5.23 -7.15
C ARG A 316 20.25 4.20 -8.24
N ILE A 317 19.91 4.49 -9.49
CA ILE A 317 20.02 3.55 -10.62
C ILE A 317 20.94 4.11 -11.73
N GLY A 318 21.34 5.39 -11.68
CA GLY A 318 22.19 6.00 -12.70
C GLY A 318 21.50 6.09 -14.07
N ARG A 319 20.17 6.09 -14.09
CA ARG A 319 19.35 6.16 -15.31
C ARG A 319 18.57 7.46 -15.35
N ASP A 320 18.49 8.03 -16.53
CA ASP A 320 17.68 9.22 -16.79
C ASP A 320 16.21 8.95 -16.44
N SER A 321 15.63 9.83 -15.62
CA SER A 321 14.22 9.83 -15.25
C SER A 321 13.38 10.81 -16.07
N GLY A 322 13.99 11.61 -16.95
CA GLY A 322 13.40 12.82 -17.52
C GLY A 322 13.46 14.01 -16.58
N LEU A 323 14.27 13.96 -15.51
CA LEU A 323 14.39 15.05 -14.54
C LEU A 323 14.82 16.35 -15.20
N ASN A 324 15.82 16.28 -16.10
CA ASN A 324 16.35 17.43 -16.82
C ASN A 324 15.29 18.25 -17.58
N GLU A 325 14.22 17.60 -18.05
CA GLU A 325 13.15 18.27 -18.82
C GLU A 325 12.10 18.93 -17.93
N LEU A 326 11.93 18.43 -16.71
CA LEU A 326 10.83 18.80 -15.81
C LEU A 326 11.29 19.56 -14.56
N ALA A 327 12.59 19.58 -14.25
CA ALA A 327 13.15 20.16 -13.02
C ALA A 327 12.73 21.62 -12.83
N ASP A 328 12.87 22.47 -13.87
CA ASP A 328 12.53 23.89 -13.78
C ASP A 328 11.04 24.11 -13.50
N VAL A 329 10.16 23.39 -14.22
CA VAL A 329 8.71 23.50 -14.07
C VAL A 329 8.25 23.02 -12.69
N LEU A 330 8.81 21.91 -12.21
CA LEU A 330 8.49 21.36 -10.90
C LEU A 330 9.06 22.20 -9.75
N ALA A 331 10.28 22.73 -9.88
CA ALA A 331 10.86 23.64 -8.91
C ALA A 331 10.02 24.93 -8.80
N ALA A 332 9.59 25.50 -9.93
CA ALA A 332 8.66 26.63 -9.96
C ALA A 332 7.30 26.27 -9.33
N GLY A 333 6.77 25.07 -9.62
CA GLY A 333 5.51 24.58 -9.05
C GLY A 333 5.57 24.32 -7.54
N ALA A 334 6.72 23.88 -7.03
CA ALA A 334 6.96 23.66 -5.60
C ALA A 334 6.93 24.98 -4.81
N SER A 335 7.47 26.07 -5.39
CA SER A 335 7.51 27.40 -4.77
C SER A 335 8.03 27.31 -3.33
N ASP A 336 7.27 27.87 -2.37
CA ASP A 336 7.67 27.96 -0.96
C ASP A 336 7.58 26.62 -0.22
N SER A 337 7.15 25.54 -0.90
CA SER A 337 7.12 24.18 -0.32
C SER A 337 8.42 23.42 -0.54
N LEU A 338 9.32 23.89 -1.42
CA LEU A 338 10.58 23.20 -1.68
C LEU A 338 11.46 23.21 -0.43
N ASP A 339 11.83 22.02 0.05
CA ASP A 339 12.73 21.86 1.18
C ASP A 339 14.18 21.65 0.74
N ARG A 340 15.10 21.91 1.68
CA ARG A 340 16.54 21.88 1.40
C ARG A 340 17.02 20.48 1.02
N ASP A 341 16.47 19.44 1.63
CA ASP A 341 16.84 18.06 1.31
C ASP A 341 16.50 17.72 -0.15
N THR A 342 15.29 18.02 -0.62
CA THR A 342 14.92 17.81 -2.02
C THR A 342 15.78 18.66 -2.97
N ALA A 343 16.07 19.91 -2.62
CA ALA A 343 16.93 20.76 -3.44
C ALA A 343 18.38 20.23 -3.54
N ASN A 344 18.93 19.69 -2.45
CA ASN A 344 20.24 19.03 -2.46
C ASN A 344 20.23 17.74 -3.30
N GLN A 345 19.18 16.91 -3.18
CA GLN A 345 19.01 15.72 -4.01
C GLN A 345 18.94 16.09 -5.50
N LEU A 346 18.20 17.15 -5.83
CA LEU A 346 18.11 17.69 -7.18
C LEU A 346 19.48 18.14 -7.70
N ALA A 347 20.23 18.93 -6.91
CA ALA A 347 21.56 19.40 -7.30
C ALA A 347 22.51 18.24 -7.61
N ARG A 348 22.51 17.20 -6.77
CA ARG A 348 23.31 15.98 -6.99
C ARG A 348 22.88 15.21 -8.23
N ALA A 349 21.58 15.01 -8.42
CA ALA A 349 21.07 14.31 -9.60
C ALA A 349 21.48 15.02 -10.90
N LEU A 350 21.52 16.36 -10.88
CA LEU A 350 21.85 17.19 -12.03
C LEU A 350 23.36 17.48 -12.20
N GLU A 351 24.21 17.00 -11.28
CA GLU A 351 25.64 17.29 -11.27
C GLU A 351 26.37 16.69 -12.48
N ALA A 352 25.90 15.53 -12.96
CA ALA A 352 26.37 14.90 -14.19
C ALA A 352 25.89 15.61 -15.47
N GLY A 353 24.98 16.58 -15.34
CA GLY A 353 24.38 17.35 -16.44
C GLY A 353 25.21 18.56 -16.89
N PRO A 354 24.60 19.48 -17.67
CA PRO A 354 25.28 20.71 -18.10
C PRO A 354 25.71 21.57 -16.89
N PRO A 355 26.94 22.13 -16.85
CA PRO A 355 27.45 22.85 -15.68
C PRO A 355 26.58 24.01 -15.17
N ARG A 356 25.80 24.63 -16.05
CA ARG A 356 24.87 25.70 -15.67
C ARG A 356 23.71 25.17 -14.83
N VAL A 357 23.15 24.03 -15.21
CA VAL A 357 22.01 23.39 -14.54
C VAL A 357 22.40 22.97 -13.13
N ALA A 358 23.57 22.31 -12.99
CA ALA A 358 24.13 21.97 -11.68
C ALA A 358 24.33 23.22 -10.79
N ALA A 359 24.95 24.27 -11.33
CA ALA A 359 25.18 25.51 -10.59
C ALA A 359 23.88 26.27 -10.23
N ASP A 360 22.83 26.18 -11.05
CA ASP A 360 21.50 26.72 -10.74
C ASP A 360 20.84 25.93 -9.61
N ALA A 361 20.93 24.61 -9.63
CA ALA A 361 20.40 23.74 -8.58
C ALA A 361 21.12 23.94 -7.23
N GLU A 362 22.44 24.11 -7.23
CA GLU A 362 23.20 24.48 -6.03
C GLU A 362 22.76 25.84 -5.45
N ARG A 363 22.58 26.85 -6.32
CA ARG A 363 22.08 28.16 -5.89
C ARG A 363 20.68 28.07 -5.31
N LEU A 364 19.82 27.24 -5.90
CA LEU A 364 18.48 26.98 -5.39
C LEU A 364 18.54 26.32 -4.01
N ALA A 365 19.36 25.27 -3.84
CA ALA A 365 19.52 24.60 -2.55
C ALA A 365 20.01 25.55 -1.44
N ALA A 366 20.89 26.50 -1.78
CA ALA A 366 21.38 27.53 -0.86
C ALA A 366 20.33 28.60 -0.51
N SER A 367 19.31 28.82 -1.35
CA SER A 367 18.29 29.86 -1.14
C SER A 367 17.04 29.38 -0.41
N VAL A 368 16.82 28.06 -0.34
CA VAL A 368 15.67 27.45 0.34
C VAL A 368 15.70 27.71 1.86
N ASP A 369 14.53 28.06 2.41
CA ASP A 369 14.32 28.25 3.85
C ASP A 369 14.65 26.93 4.60
N PRO A 370 15.63 26.94 5.53
CA PRO A 370 15.99 25.75 6.31
C PRO A 370 14.84 25.18 7.16
N ASN A 371 13.80 25.96 7.45
CA ASN A 371 12.69 25.52 8.29
C ASN A 371 11.59 24.79 7.50
N VAL A 372 11.63 24.86 6.16
CA VAL A 372 10.72 24.09 5.31
C VAL A 372 11.24 22.67 5.23
N VAL A 373 10.41 21.71 5.64
CA VAL A 373 10.72 20.28 5.63
C VAL A 373 9.59 19.55 4.93
N TYR A 374 9.94 18.75 3.93
CA TYR A 374 8.95 17.92 3.26
C TYR A 374 8.46 16.83 4.20
N GLN A 375 7.14 16.64 4.26
CA GLN A 375 6.51 15.54 4.98
C GLN A 375 5.65 14.74 4.00
N PRO A 376 5.90 13.42 3.85
CA PRO A 376 5.02 12.55 3.10
C PRO A 376 3.59 12.62 3.67
N SER A 377 2.61 12.51 2.78
CA SER A 377 1.19 12.53 3.16
C SER A 377 0.60 11.14 3.32
N THR A 378 1.18 10.12 2.68
CA THR A 378 0.69 8.74 2.83
C THR A 378 1.31 8.04 4.03
N LEU A 379 0.48 7.26 4.73
CA LEU A 379 0.93 6.45 5.87
C LEU A 379 2.04 5.46 5.49
N ALA A 380 1.96 4.88 4.29
CA ALA A 380 2.97 3.93 3.81
C ALA A 380 4.33 4.61 3.60
N ALA A 381 4.35 5.81 3.00
CA ALA A 381 5.59 6.56 2.81
C ALA A 381 6.18 7.03 4.15
N THR A 382 5.37 7.59 5.04
CA THR A 382 5.82 8.00 6.38
C THR A 382 6.37 6.82 7.20
N ALA A 383 5.72 5.66 7.14
CA ALA A 383 6.16 4.46 7.85
C ALA A 383 7.45 3.90 7.24
N ALA A 384 7.58 3.89 5.92
CA ALA A 384 8.79 3.47 5.22
C ALA A 384 9.99 4.35 5.56
N ASP A 385 9.84 5.68 5.51
CA ASP A 385 10.93 6.62 5.83
C ASP A 385 11.48 6.38 7.24
N ARG A 386 10.59 6.11 8.21
CA ARG A 386 10.99 5.77 9.58
C ARG A 386 11.78 4.46 9.62
N VAL A 387 11.32 3.42 8.93
CA VAL A 387 12.03 2.12 8.90
C VAL A 387 13.39 2.28 8.23
N LEU A 388 13.45 2.89 7.05
CA LEU A 388 14.67 2.99 6.26
C LEU A 388 15.73 3.89 6.93
N GLY A 389 15.31 5.00 7.54
CA GLY A 389 16.20 5.91 8.25
C GLY A 389 16.88 5.29 9.48
N THR A 390 16.33 4.21 10.05
CA THR A 390 17.01 3.46 11.13
C THR A 390 18.15 2.58 10.64
N LEU A 391 18.18 2.27 9.34
CA LEU A 391 19.11 1.29 8.78
C LEU A 391 20.31 1.94 8.10
N ILE A 392 20.08 2.94 7.26
CA ILE A 392 21.12 3.59 6.47
C ILE A 392 20.84 5.07 6.32
N ASP A 393 21.88 5.90 6.49
CA ASP A 393 21.92 7.29 6.04
C ASP A 393 22.96 7.45 4.92
N ASP A 394 22.49 7.71 3.70
CA ASP A 394 23.30 8.03 2.52
C ASP A 394 23.14 9.49 2.07
N SER A 395 22.63 10.36 2.95
CA SER A 395 22.36 11.76 2.63
C SER A 395 23.62 12.62 2.51
N ARG A 396 24.79 12.14 2.94
CA ARG A 396 26.08 12.86 2.81
C ARG A 396 26.81 12.47 1.52
N PRO A 397 27.49 13.42 0.84
CA PRO A 397 28.32 13.09 -0.32
C PRO A 397 29.40 12.07 0.05
N ASP A 398 29.63 11.10 -0.84
CA ASP A 398 30.66 10.06 -0.72
C ASP A 398 30.66 9.28 0.60
N HIS A 399 29.53 9.20 1.29
CA HIS A 399 29.41 8.59 2.61
C HIS A 399 28.13 7.75 2.75
N ILE A 400 28.23 6.60 3.43
CA ILE A 400 27.10 5.79 3.86
C ILE A 400 27.31 5.46 5.35
N ASP A 401 26.35 5.86 6.19
CA ASP A 401 26.31 5.45 7.59
C ASP A 401 25.40 4.24 7.76
N LEU A 402 25.95 3.11 8.21
CA LEU A 402 25.20 1.90 8.50
C LEU A 402 24.77 1.92 9.97
N LEU A 403 23.46 1.79 10.23
CA LEU A 403 22.91 1.88 11.59
C LEU A 403 23.36 3.19 12.27
N PRO A 404 22.98 4.36 11.72
CA PRO A 404 23.40 5.66 12.27
C PRO A 404 22.97 5.83 13.73
N GLU A 405 21.82 5.26 14.08
CA GLU A 405 21.34 5.08 15.44
C GLU A 405 20.85 3.63 15.59
N ILE A 406 21.07 3.01 16.75
CA ILE A 406 20.65 1.64 17.03
C ILE A 406 19.87 1.58 18.34
N PRO A 407 18.68 0.95 18.36
CA PRO A 407 17.96 0.72 19.60
C PRO A 407 18.74 -0.22 20.54
N PRO A 408 18.88 0.10 21.85
CA PRO A 408 19.63 -0.74 22.79
C PRO A 408 19.15 -2.19 22.87
N GLU A 409 17.87 -2.45 22.61
CA GLU A 409 17.27 -3.79 22.55
C GLU A 409 17.80 -4.69 21.43
N TRP A 410 18.50 -4.13 20.43
CA TRP A 410 19.17 -4.89 19.38
C TRP A 410 20.54 -5.44 19.80
N PHE A 411 21.02 -5.07 21.00
CA PHE A 411 22.23 -5.65 21.57
C PHE A 411 22.17 -7.18 21.59
N SER A 412 23.28 -7.83 21.22
CA SER A 412 23.39 -9.29 21.19
C SER A 412 22.38 -10.00 20.26
N ARG A 413 21.71 -9.27 19.36
CA ARG A 413 20.77 -9.83 18.38
C ARG A 413 21.32 -9.64 16.96
N PRO A 414 21.20 -10.66 16.09
CA PRO A 414 21.67 -10.53 14.72
C PRO A 414 20.87 -9.44 13.98
N ILE A 415 21.56 -8.74 13.08
CA ILE A 415 20.97 -7.81 12.12
C ILE A 415 21.41 -8.26 10.73
N ASP A 416 20.49 -8.31 9.78
CA ASP A 416 20.77 -8.65 8.39
C ASP A 416 19.88 -7.78 7.49
N VAL A 417 20.53 -6.96 6.66
CA VAL A 417 19.88 -6.06 5.71
C VAL A 417 20.45 -6.37 4.33
N ARG A 418 19.60 -6.71 3.35
CA ARG A 418 20.06 -7.06 1.99
C ARG A 418 19.39 -6.25 0.92
N GLY A 419 20.20 -5.73 0.01
CA GLY A 419 19.73 -5.10 -1.23
C GLY A 419 19.24 -3.67 -1.07
N PHE A 420 19.64 -2.96 -0.01
CA PHE A 420 19.25 -1.57 0.23
C PHE A 420 19.85 -0.67 -0.86
N GLY A 421 19.00 -0.03 -1.67
CA GLY A 421 19.46 0.90 -2.69
C GLY A 421 19.92 2.20 -2.08
N THR A 422 21.21 2.52 -2.20
CA THR A 422 21.78 3.82 -1.80
C THR A 422 22.07 4.70 -3.01
N LEU A 423 22.44 5.97 -2.79
CA LEU A 423 22.97 6.85 -3.84
C LEU A 423 24.20 6.26 -4.56
N TRP A 424 24.89 5.31 -3.92
CA TRP A 424 26.16 4.75 -4.40
C TRP A 424 26.07 3.29 -4.82
N GLY A 425 24.84 2.81 -5.02
CA GLY A 425 24.50 1.45 -5.42
C GLY A 425 23.90 0.61 -4.28
N ARG A 426 23.79 -0.70 -4.49
CA ARG A 426 23.13 -1.58 -3.51
C ARG A 426 24.07 -1.94 -2.37
N MET A 427 23.57 -1.78 -1.16
CA MET A 427 24.26 -2.09 0.08
C MET A 427 23.59 -3.28 0.77
N SER A 428 24.38 -4.24 1.21
CA SER A 428 23.96 -5.31 2.12
C SER A 428 24.95 -5.40 3.27
N PHE A 429 24.45 -5.63 4.48
CA PHE A 429 25.29 -5.81 5.65
C PHE A 429 24.65 -6.73 6.68
N SER A 430 25.49 -7.33 7.52
CA SER A 430 25.05 -8.11 8.67
C SER A 430 25.88 -7.76 9.89
N VAL A 431 25.24 -7.74 11.06
CA VAL A 431 25.89 -7.58 12.36
C VAL A 431 25.71 -8.85 13.18
N ARG A 432 26.81 -9.45 13.63
CA ARG A 432 26.83 -10.66 14.45
C ARG A 432 27.58 -10.41 15.74
N TRP A 433 26.96 -10.68 16.88
CA TRP A 433 27.56 -10.37 18.19
C TRP A 433 28.48 -11.48 18.69
N HIS A 434 29.69 -11.11 19.12
CA HIS A 434 30.65 -11.98 19.80
C HIS A 434 30.92 -11.44 21.20
N GLY A 435 30.01 -11.73 22.14
CA GLY A 435 29.95 -11.02 23.42
C GLY A 435 29.53 -9.58 23.19
N HIS A 436 30.32 -8.63 23.69
CA HIS A 436 30.03 -7.18 23.59
C HIS A 436 30.58 -6.54 22.31
N ARG A 437 31.38 -7.28 21.53
CA ARG A 437 31.97 -6.79 20.28
C ARG A 437 31.25 -7.40 19.08
N PRO A 438 30.57 -6.61 18.25
CA PRO A 438 29.92 -7.11 17.05
C PRO A 438 30.89 -7.20 15.87
N ALA A 439 30.75 -8.27 15.08
CA ALA A 439 31.33 -8.39 13.76
C ALA A 439 30.38 -7.81 12.72
N LEU A 440 30.88 -6.87 11.91
CA LEU A 440 30.18 -6.27 10.79
C LEU A 440 30.69 -6.90 9.49
N LEU A 441 29.77 -7.41 8.68
CA LEU A 441 30.02 -7.89 7.32
C LEU A 441 29.28 -6.99 6.36
N TRP A 442 29.89 -6.63 5.24
CA TRP A 442 29.26 -5.77 4.25
C TRP A 442 29.62 -6.13 2.82
N GLU A 443 28.72 -5.77 1.91
CA GLU A 443 28.90 -5.81 0.47
C GLU A 443 28.17 -4.62 -0.17
N ARG A 444 28.88 -3.88 -1.02
CA ARG A 444 28.38 -2.76 -1.81
C ARG A 444 28.60 -3.04 -3.28
N ALA A 445 27.50 -3.20 -4.01
CA ALA A 445 27.50 -3.21 -5.46
C ALA A 445 27.35 -1.78 -6.00
N GLY A 446 28.14 -1.40 -6.99
CA GLY A 446 28.13 -0.05 -7.57
C GLY A 446 29.45 0.26 -8.27
N SER A 447 29.48 1.34 -9.05
CA SER A 447 30.69 1.74 -9.81
C SER A 447 31.59 2.74 -9.08
N HIS A 448 31.11 3.41 -8.04
CA HIS A 448 31.87 4.44 -7.31
C HIS A 448 32.81 3.79 -6.29
N ASP A 449 34.12 4.03 -6.39
CA ASP A 449 35.14 3.39 -5.54
C ASP A 449 35.42 4.13 -4.22
N ASN A 450 35.18 5.44 -4.15
CA ASN A 450 35.58 6.28 -3.03
C ASN A 450 34.39 6.67 -2.14
N VAL A 451 33.67 5.67 -1.63
CA VAL A 451 32.54 5.91 -0.71
C VAL A 451 32.92 5.39 0.66
N GLU A 452 32.99 6.28 1.64
CA GLU A 452 33.29 5.94 3.02
C GLU A 452 32.06 5.31 3.68
N LEU A 453 32.25 4.11 4.23
CA LEU A 453 31.27 3.40 5.05
C LEU A 453 31.62 3.64 6.51
N CYS A 454 30.63 4.03 7.30
CA CYS A 454 30.73 4.15 8.76
C CYS A 454 29.66 3.29 9.44
N CYS A 455 29.79 3.09 10.75
CA CYS A 455 28.77 2.43 11.57
C CYS A 455 28.56 3.21 12.88
N GLY A 456 28.07 4.45 12.74
CA GLY A 456 28.07 5.45 13.80
C GLY A 456 27.32 5.04 15.07
N GLY A 457 26.23 4.29 14.95
CA GLY A 457 25.44 3.84 16.10
C GLY A 457 26.13 2.76 16.95
N ILE A 458 27.14 2.06 16.41
CA ILE A 458 27.86 0.98 17.11
C ILE A 458 29.30 1.38 17.43
N ASP A 459 30.07 1.80 16.43
CA ASP A 459 31.47 2.19 16.57
C ASP A 459 31.73 3.46 15.74
N PRO A 460 31.61 4.66 16.35
CA PRO A 460 31.85 5.93 15.68
C PRO A 460 33.27 6.12 15.16
N SER A 461 34.22 5.29 15.59
CA SER A 461 35.62 5.38 15.18
C SER A 461 35.95 4.52 13.96
N TRP A 462 35.05 3.61 13.57
CA TRP A 462 35.26 2.73 12.44
C TRP A 462 34.80 3.37 11.14
N SER A 463 35.66 3.29 10.11
CA SER A 463 35.27 3.53 8.73
C SER A 463 36.03 2.63 7.75
N SER A 464 35.49 2.49 6.53
CA SER A 464 36.10 1.72 5.44
C SER A 464 35.66 2.24 4.07
N VAL A 465 36.54 2.21 3.07
CA VAL A 465 36.19 2.49 1.66
C VAL A 465 36.03 1.22 0.83
N GLU A 466 36.36 0.06 1.42
CA GLU A 466 36.29 -1.23 0.73
C GLU A 466 34.85 -1.57 0.38
N ARG A 467 34.63 -2.08 -0.84
CA ARG A 467 33.29 -2.47 -1.30
C ARG A 467 32.74 -3.70 -0.57
N GLN A 468 33.60 -4.55 -0.04
CA GLN A 468 33.21 -5.72 0.72
C GLN A 468 34.22 -5.98 1.82
N GLY A 469 33.77 -6.56 2.93
CA GLY A 469 34.66 -6.91 4.01
C GLY A 469 33.97 -7.46 5.24
N GLU A 470 34.81 -7.79 6.20
CA GLU A 470 34.42 -8.21 7.55
C GLU A 470 35.36 -7.54 8.54
N THR A 471 34.81 -7.05 9.65
CA THR A 471 35.58 -6.42 10.73
C THR A 471 34.92 -6.66 12.08
N LEU A 472 35.71 -6.62 13.15
CA LEU A 472 35.20 -6.64 14.52
C LEU A 472 35.21 -5.22 15.07
N LEU A 473 34.02 -4.66 15.30
CA LEU A 473 33.84 -3.31 15.82
C LEU A 473 34.25 -3.22 17.30
N ALA A 474 34.42 -1.99 17.79
CA ALA A 474 34.55 -1.72 19.21
C ALA A 474 33.29 -2.15 19.98
N GLU A 475 33.43 -2.27 21.30
CA GLU A 475 32.25 -2.40 22.16
C GLU A 475 31.50 -1.06 22.17
N PRO A 476 30.18 -1.05 21.89
CA PRO A 476 29.43 0.19 21.90
C PRO A 476 29.32 0.74 23.32
N ASP A 477 29.44 2.06 23.47
CA ASP A 477 29.39 2.75 24.78
C ASP A 477 28.07 2.54 25.55
N TRP A 478 27.01 2.15 24.84
CA TRP A 478 25.68 1.85 25.38
C TRP A 478 25.46 0.35 25.68
N ALA A 479 26.45 -0.51 25.46
CA ALA A 479 26.37 -1.92 25.82
C ALA A 479 26.07 -2.07 27.32
N PRO A 480 25.18 -3.01 27.72
CA PRO A 480 24.95 -3.29 29.14
C PRO A 480 26.28 -3.64 29.82
N HIS A 481 26.61 -3.04 30.97
CA HIS A 481 27.79 -3.45 31.73
C HIS A 481 27.63 -4.88 32.25
N ALA A 482 28.70 -5.68 32.11
CA ALA A 482 28.75 -7.10 32.50
C ALA A 482 28.55 -7.35 34.00
#